data_AF-A0A231P1W0-F1
#
_entry.id   AF-A0A231P1W0-F1
#
_cell.length_a   1.000
_cell.length_b   1.000
_cell.length_c   1.000
_cell.angle_alpha   90.00
_cell.angle_beta   90.00
_cell.angle_gamma   90.00
#
_symmetry.space_group_name_H-M   'P 1'
#
loop_
_entity.id
_entity.type
_entity.pdbx_description
1 polymer ?
#
loop_
_entity_poly.entity_id
_entity_poly.type
_entity_poly.pdbx_seq_one_letter_code
_entity_poly.pdbx_strand_id
1 'polypeptide(L)'
;MGKQNMHEMLRRGRSIHSELRLLFQPAATLVLAFCLLLSSAAAAGQDDGILLPRGYGKYSIFQQGIFRIKFMREGEDAVPLEDTNNSGCPDYVENVAKQLMVAYHLFCIVGGFPSPLDSPRYKGTKYIDVTIRGNAAMRGLNGVAYDATSLRPDPKNVDATLADRDLPRVPVLVIGLNNKVDPKRNPTPAHEFFHQIQNGMAYSKNPWFYEGMAAFSEDAFRLRQGASALDNKTRQATAQEFPPREKRQMGEPTADSARSTLKAIVHDPQYRASVFKSSYSAAKSVWRPLGNLCPDAGFVLSERDPIFSYSYSDGTPVLQNGNMAGFNLMRRTLEKLGKFETIPFLRFNYQKWTEVNQRRPENNDAIVEALVNAAAELCPQ
;
A
#
# COMPACT_ATOMS: atom_id res chain seq x y z
N MET A 1 -56.41 40.93 48.85
CA MET A 1 -57.37 40.39 47.87
C MET A 1 -56.93 40.78 46.47
N GLY A 2 -56.64 39.77 45.64
CA GLY A 2 -56.70 39.77 44.17
C GLY A 2 -56.29 41.00 43.36
N LYS A 3 -55.16 40.85 42.64
CA LYS A 3 -54.71 41.59 41.45
C LYS A 3 -54.23 43.02 41.67
N GLN A 4 -52.94 43.15 41.97
CA GLN A 4 -52.12 44.30 41.60
C GLN A 4 -50.63 43.90 41.57
N ASN A 5 -49.86 44.61 40.74
CA ASN A 5 -48.39 44.67 40.70
C ASN A 5 -47.64 43.78 39.70
N MET A 6 -47.98 43.94 38.42
CA MET A 6 -47.05 43.70 37.30
C MET A 6 -46.14 44.92 37.02
N HIS A 7 -46.23 45.99 37.83
CA HIS A 7 -45.45 47.23 37.67
C HIS A 7 -44.35 47.43 38.73
N GLU A 8 -44.15 46.47 39.65
CA GLU A 8 -43.19 46.59 40.76
C GLU A 8 -41.97 45.66 40.64
N MET A 9 -41.83 44.91 39.54
CA MET A 9 -40.61 44.15 39.22
C MET A 9 -39.56 44.96 38.45
N LEU A 10 -39.81 46.25 38.14
CA LEU A 10 -38.86 47.13 37.45
C LEU A 10 -38.02 48.03 38.37
N ARG A 11 -37.99 47.78 39.69
CA ARG A 11 -37.20 48.62 40.64
C ARG A 11 -36.57 47.84 41.80
N ARG A 12 -35.79 46.80 41.55
CA ARG A 12 -34.71 46.33 42.47
C ARG A 12 -33.57 45.74 41.64
N GLY A 13 -32.55 46.55 41.35
CA GLY A 13 -31.17 46.31 41.82
C GLY A 13 -30.32 45.76 40.67
N ARG A 14 -29.57 46.57 39.91
CA ARG A 14 -28.19 47.05 40.20
C ARG A 14 -27.30 45.97 40.86
N SER A 15 -26.15 45.74 40.22
CA SER A 15 -25.15 44.69 40.47
C SER A 15 -25.59 43.35 39.88
N ILE A 16 -25.08 42.88 38.74
CA ILE A 16 -23.68 42.57 38.46
C ILE A 16 -23.43 42.81 36.96
N HIS A 17 -22.67 43.85 36.62
CA HIS A 17 -22.30 44.18 35.24
C HIS A 17 -20.79 44.07 35.00
N SER A 18 -20.14 43.10 35.64
CA SER A 18 -18.68 42.93 35.59
C SER A 18 -18.17 41.50 35.39
N GLU A 19 -19.00 40.48 35.11
CA GLU A 19 -18.52 39.08 34.96
C GLU A 19 -19.07 38.30 33.74
N LEU A 20 -19.46 38.96 32.65
CA LEU A 20 -19.90 38.27 31.42
C LEU A 20 -19.33 38.91 30.15
N ARG A 21 -18.02 39.19 30.18
CA ARG A 21 -17.22 39.60 29.01
C ARG A 21 -15.91 38.79 28.91
N LEU A 22 -16.01 37.47 28.92
CA LEU A 22 -14.84 36.59 28.77
C LEU A 22 -15.11 35.28 28.01
N LEU A 23 -16.06 35.27 27.06
CA LEU A 23 -16.35 34.06 26.26
C LEU A 23 -16.62 34.31 24.76
N PHE A 24 -16.13 35.40 24.18
CA PHE A 24 -16.11 35.56 22.72
C PHE A 24 -14.83 36.27 22.27
N GLN A 25 -13.75 35.51 22.13
CA GLN A 25 -12.67 35.82 21.20
C GLN A 25 -12.73 34.81 20.04
N PRO A 26 -12.52 35.24 18.79
CA PRO A 26 -12.63 34.36 17.63
C PRO A 26 -11.48 33.35 17.64
N ALA A 27 -11.84 32.10 17.36
CA ALA A 27 -10.99 30.94 17.21
C ALA A 27 -10.05 31.05 15.98
N ALA A 28 -9.18 32.06 15.96
CA ALA A 28 -8.20 32.26 14.87
C ALA A 28 -6.79 31.79 15.23
N THR A 29 -6.47 31.62 16.52
CA THR A 29 -5.12 31.21 16.98
C THR A 29 -4.99 29.71 17.26
N LEU A 30 -6.11 28.98 17.39
CA LEU A 30 -6.08 27.53 17.65
C LEU A 30 -5.96 26.68 16.38
N VAL A 31 -6.30 27.23 15.20
CA VAL A 31 -6.17 26.53 13.91
C VAL A 31 -4.70 26.46 13.46
N LEU A 32 -3.87 27.47 13.80
CA LEU A 32 -2.45 27.46 13.49
C LEU A 32 -1.64 26.50 14.38
N ALA A 33 -2.05 26.28 15.64
CA ALA A 33 -1.43 25.27 16.50
C ALA A 33 -1.81 23.82 16.12
N PHE A 34 -3.01 23.62 15.56
CA PHE A 34 -3.42 22.30 15.05
C PHE A 34 -2.79 21.98 13.68
N CYS A 35 -2.53 22.99 12.84
CA CYS A 35 -1.73 22.81 11.63
C CYS A 35 -0.24 22.57 11.92
N LEU A 36 0.31 23.11 13.02
CA LEU A 36 1.70 22.86 13.43
C LEU A 36 1.90 21.54 14.18
N LEU A 37 0.85 20.93 14.75
CA LEU A 37 0.90 19.57 15.33
C LEU A 37 0.57 18.45 14.33
N LEU A 38 0.03 18.78 13.15
CA LEU A 38 -0.05 17.84 12.01
C LEU A 38 1.16 17.93 11.07
N SER A 39 2.10 18.86 11.33
CA SER A 39 3.33 19.02 10.52
C SER A 39 4.49 18.14 10.97
N SER A 40 4.38 17.40 12.09
CA SER A 40 5.42 16.45 12.52
C SER A 40 5.29 15.06 11.91
N ALA A 41 4.25 14.80 11.09
CA ALA A 41 4.08 13.55 10.35
C ALA A 41 4.58 13.62 8.89
N ALA A 42 5.02 14.81 8.43
CA ALA A 42 5.48 15.04 7.07
C ALA A 42 6.97 15.40 6.98
N ALA A 43 7.75 15.05 8.01
CA ALA A 43 9.16 14.78 7.82
C ALA A 43 9.28 13.29 7.49
N ALA A 44 9.24 12.93 6.21
CA ALA A 44 9.86 11.68 5.76
C ALA A 44 11.39 11.85 5.92
N GLY A 45 11.83 11.98 7.18
CA GLY A 45 13.18 11.63 7.54
C GLY A 45 13.30 10.16 7.26
N GLN A 46 14.34 9.80 6.52
CA GLN A 46 14.72 8.42 6.26
C GLN A 46 14.75 7.70 7.62
N ASP A 47 13.74 6.89 7.93
CA ASP A 47 13.81 5.98 9.07
C ASP A 47 14.89 4.97 8.66
N ASP A 48 16.12 5.16 9.11
CA ASP A 48 17.28 4.34 8.71
C ASP A 48 17.13 2.87 9.14
N GLY A 49 16.05 2.56 9.85
CA GLY A 49 15.77 1.25 10.38
C GLY A 49 16.73 0.89 11.51
N ILE A 50 16.35 -0.13 12.26
CA ILE A 50 17.09 -0.57 13.43
C ILE A 50 17.23 -2.08 13.41
N LEU A 51 18.47 -2.56 13.56
CA LEU A 51 18.69 -3.95 13.91
C LEU A 51 18.27 -4.14 15.37
N LEU A 52 17.24 -4.94 15.60
CA LEU A 52 16.71 -5.14 16.94
C LEU A 52 17.72 -5.96 17.76
N PRO A 53 17.97 -5.57 19.02
CA PRO A 53 19.00 -6.17 19.87
C PRO A 53 18.75 -7.64 20.17
N ARG A 54 17.52 -8.12 19.93
CA ARG A 54 17.14 -9.51 20.12
C ARG A 54 16.51 -10.11 18.87
N GLY A 55 17.23 -11.06 18.31
CA GLY A 55 16.70 -12.05 17.39
C GLY A 55 15.75 -13.04 18.06
N TYR A 56 14.87 -13.67 17.28
CA TYR A 56 14.05 -14.79 17.77
C TYR A 56 14.69 -16.12 17.41
N GLY A 57 15.15 -16.85 18.42
CA GLY A 57 15.91 -18.08 18.22
C GLY A 57 17.10 -17.82 17.29
N LYS A 58 17.05 -18.39 16.09
CA LYS A 58 18.10 -18.30 15.06
C LYS A 58 18.00 -17.08 14.13
N TYR A 59 16.95 -16.25 14.25
CA TYR A 59 16.71 -15.13 13.33
C TYR A 59 17.22 -13.81 13.89
N SER A 60 17.93 -13.01 13.08
CA SER A 60 18.09 -11.57 13.28
C SER A 60 16.84 -10.83 12.79
N ILE A 61 16.58 -9.64 13.33
CA ILE A 61 15.41 -8.83 12.95
C ILE A 61 15.86 -7.39 12.67
N PHE A 62 15.65 -6.94 11.45
CA PHE A 62 15.78 -5.54 11.07
C PHE A 62 14.38 -4.93 10.97
N GLN A 63 14.13 -3.81 11.65
CA GLN A 63 12.85 -3.11 11.57
C GLN A 63 13.02 -1.76 10.89
N GLN A 64 12.17 -1.47 9.91
CA GLN A 64 12.03 -0.15 9.31
C GLN A 64 10.54 0.17 9.20
N GLY A 65 10.09 1.24 9.86
CA GLY A 65 8.67 1.57 10.01
C GLY A 65 7.85 0.39 10.55
N ILE A 66 6.84 -0.01 9.76
CA ILE A 66 5.91 -1.10 10.07
C ILE A 66 6.44 -2.50 9.70
N PHE A 67 7.55 -2.58 8.96
CA PHE A 67 8.10 -3.84 8.46
C PHE A 67 9.17 -4.38 9.40
N ARG A 68 9.11 -5.68 9.70
CA ARG A 68 10.14 -6.40 10.45
C ARG A 68 10.69 -7.52 9.59
N ILE A 69 11.90 -7.33 9.08
CA ILE A 69 12.59 -8.28 8.22
C ILE A 69 13.32 -9.29 9.10
N LYS A 70 12.87 -10.55 9.06
CA LYS A 70 13.42 -11.68 9.80
C LYS A 70 14.31 -12.49 8.89
N PHE A 71 15.58 -12.61 9.25
CA PHE A 71 16.59 -13.25 8.40
C PHE A 71 17.58 -14.08 9.21
N MET A 72 18.27 -14.98 8.53
CA MET A 72 19.36 -15.77 9.09
C MET A 72 20.67 -15.39 8.41
N ARG A 73 21.79 -15.55 9.12
CA ARG A 73 23.14 -15.33 8.57
C ARG A 73 23.83 -16.62 8.14
N GLU A 74 23.29 -17.77 8.53
CA GLU A 74 23.88 -19.08 8.31
C GLU A 74 22.81 -20.12 7.95
N GLY A 75 23.24 -21.22 7.33
CA GLY A 75 22.36 -22.32 6.92
C GLY A 75 21.57 -22.04 5.62
N GLU A 76 20.61 -22.91 5.32
CA GLU A 76 19.85 -22.86 4.05
C GLU A 76 19.01 -21.58 3.87
N ASP A 77 18.54 -21.02 4.99
CA ASP A 77 17.73 -19.79 5.03
C ASP A 77 18.61 -18.51 5.04
N ALA A 78 19.94 -18.63 4.94
CA ALA A 78 20.85 -17.49 5.05
C ALA A 78 20.65 -16.46 3.93
N VAL A 79 20.76 -15.19 4.27
CA VAL A 79 20.86 -14.09 3.28
C VAL A 79 22.31 -13.88 2.85
N PRO A 80 22.55 -13.24 1.69
CA PRO A 80 23.84 -12.64 1.38
C PRO A 80 24.28 -11.70 2.50
N LEU A 81 25.57 -11.75 2.88
CA LEU A 81 26.11 -11.12 4.09
C LEU A 81 26.85 -9.80 3.83
N GLU A 82 26.91 -9.35 2.58
CA GLU A 82 27.53 -8.08 2.23
C GLU A 82 26.89 -6.95 3.03
N ASP A 83 27.71 -6.10 3.63
CA ASP A 83 27.32 -4.94 4.44
C ASP A 83 28.26 -3.79 4.06
N THR A 84 27.96 -3.16 2.94
CA THR A 84 28.89 -2.23 2.27
C THR A 84 29.04 -0.92 3.08
N ASN A 85 28.01 -0.56 3.84
CA ASN A 85 27.97 0.64 4.67
C ASN A 85 28.40 0.40 6.13
N ASN A 86 28.75 -0.84 6.51
CA ASN A 86 29.07 -1.25 7.88
C ASN A 86 27.97 -0.89 8.89
N SER A 87 26.70 -0.98 8.48
CA SER A 87 25.54 -0.74 9.36
C SER A 87 25.36 -1.85 10.42
N GLY A 88 26.03 -2.99 10.23
CA GLY A 88 25.78 -4.22 10.97
C GLY A 88 24.60 -5.01 10.41
N CYS A 89 23.88 -4.50 9.40
CA CYS A 89 22.81 -5.18 8.70
C CYS A 89 23.25 -5.55 7.28
N PRO A 90 23.01 -6.77 6.78
CA PRO A 90 23.33 -7.07 5.40
C PRO A 90 22.55 -6.18 4.42
N ASP A 91 23.23 -5.67 3.40
CA ASP A 91 22.70 -4.85 2.31
C ASP A 91 21.42 -5.46 1.72
N TYR A 92 21.38 -6.80 1.59
CA TYR A 92 20.19 -7.53 1.14
C TYR A 92 18.94 -7.18 1.96
N VAL A 93 19.08 -7.19 3.29
CA VAL A 93 17.99 -6.96 4.25
C VAL A 93 17.55 -5.50 4.19
N GLU A 94 18.50 -4.57 4.16
CA GLU A 94 18.22 -3.15 4.00
C GLU A 94 17.50 -2.87 2.66
N ASN A 95 17.94 -3.50 1.57
CA ASN A 95 17.35 -3.32 0.24
C ASN A 95 15.91 -3.84 0.16
N VAL A 96 15.60 -4.97 0.82
CA VAL A 96 14.21 -5.45 0.97
C VAL A 96 13.38 -4.43 1.75
N ALA A 97 13.89 -3.94 2.89
CA ALA A 97 13.18 -2.97 3.73
C ALA A 97 12.91 -1.64 2.99
N LYS A 98 13.91 -1.12 2.26
CA LYS A 98 13.78 0.08 1.43
C LYS A 98 12.71 -0.08 0.35
N GLN A 99 12.66 -1.20 -0.37
CA GLN A 99 11.61 -1.42 -1.39
C GLN A 99 10.21 -1.45 -0.75
N LEU A 100 10.06 -2.05 0.42
CA LEU A 100 8.80 -2.10 1.14
C LEU A 100 8.37 -0.72 1.67
N MET A 101 9.30 0.09 2.18
CA MET A 101 9.01 1.46 2.62
C MET A 101 8.60 2.36 1.45
N VAL A 102 9.30 2.24 0.31
CA VAL A 102 8.92 2.94 -0.93
C VAL A 102 7.54 2.46 -1.40
N ALA A 103 7.26 1.15 -1.38
CA ALA A 103 5.94 0.62 -1.73
C ALA A 103 4.83 1.13 -0.78
N TYR A 104 5.10 1.19 0.53
CA TYR A 104 4.18 1.74 1.51
C TYR A 104 3.87 3.21 1.26
N HIS A 105 4.89 4.04 1.05
CA HIS A 105 4.69 5.46 0.73
C HIS A 105 3.92 5.63 -0.58
N LEU A 106 4.34 4.93 -1.63
CA LEU A 106 3.72 5.02 -2.94
C LEU A 106 2.25 4.57 -2.91
N PHE A 107 1.96 3.42 -2.33
CA PHE A 107 0.65 2.80 -2.40
C PHE A 107 -0.32 3.42 -1.39
N CYS A 108 0.11 3.59 -0.14
CA CYS A 108 -0.77 4.03 0.94
C CYS A 108 -0.78 5.55 1.11
N ILE A 109 0.38 6.19 1.15
CA ILE A 109 0.47 7.64 1.45
C ILE A 109 0.09 8.46 0.23
N VAL A 110 0.68 8.19 -0.93
CA VAL A 110 0.39 8.93 -2.17
C VAL A 110 -0.81 8.34 -2.90
N GLY A 111 -0.84 7.01 -3.10
CA GLY A 111 -1.90 6.33 -3.82
C GLY A 111 -3.23 6.24 -3.08
N GLY A 112 -3.23 6.54 -1.78
CA GLY A 112 -4.42 6.60 -0.94
C GLY A 112 -5.06 5.24 -0.64
N PHE A 113 -4.38 4.13 -0.91
CA PHE A 113 -4.86 2.83 -0.46
C PHE A 113 -4.82 2.78 1.07
N PRO A 114 -5.86 2.25 1.75
CA PRO A 114 -5.78 2.02 3.18
C PRO A 114 -4.56 1.15 3.51
N SER A 115 -3.83 1.50 4.57
CA SER A 115 -2.82 0.60 5.12
C SER A 115 -3.50 -0.73 5.48
N PRO A 116 -2.88 -1.89 5.17
CA PRO A 116 -3.48 -3.17 5.55
C PRO A 116 -3.63 -3.28 7.08
N LEU A 117 -2.80 -2.59 7.86
CA LEU A 117 -2.89 -2.56 9.32
C LEU A 117 -4.13 -1.82 9.85
N ASP A 118 -4.72 -0.93 9.03
CA ASP A 118 -5.94 -0.18 9.38
C ASP A 118 -7.20 -0.93 8.96
N SER A 119 -7.06 -2.07 8.27
CA SER A 119 -8.20 -2.88 7.86
C SER A 119 -8.97 -3.43 9.07
N PRO A 120 -10.31 -3.36 9.08
CA PRO A 120 -11.13 -4.04 10.08
C PRO A 120 -10.82 -5.55 10.20
N ARG A 121 -10.34 -6.17 9.11
CA ARG A 121 -9.94 -7.58 9.07
C ARG A 121 -8.75 -7.90 9.98
N TYR A 122 -7.86 -6.94 10.20
CA TYR A 122 -6.57 -7.13 10.87
C TYR A 122 -6.43 -6.34 12.16
N LYS A 123 -7.56 -6.08 12.84
CA LYS A 123 -7.63 -5.25 14.05
C LYS A 123 -6.56 -5.65 15.09
N GLY A 124 -5.82 -4.64 15.55
CA GLY A 124 -4.78 -4.80 16.58
C GLY A 124 -3.41 -5.24 16.06
N THR A 125 -3.29 -5.47 14.75
CA THR A 125 -2.01 -5.81 14.11
C THR A 125 -1.18 -4.55 13.91
N LYS A 126 0.07 -4.55 14.38
CA LYS A 126 0.96 -3.38 14.34
C LYS A 126 2.12 -3.49 13.36
N TYR A 127 2.41 -4.70 12.91
CA TYR A 127 3.60 -4.99 12.13
C TYR A 127 3.29 -5.96 10.99
N ILE A 128 4.09 -5.85 9.94
CA ILE A 128 4.18 -6.83 8.86
C ILE A 128 5.54 -7.53 8.99
N ASP A 129 5.51 -8.81 9.34
CA ASP A 129 6.70 -9.64 9.41
C ASP A 129 7.06 -10.16 8.03
N VAL A 130 8.26 -9.83 7.55
CA VAL A 130 8.81 -10.36 6.31
C VAL A 130 9.81 -11.44 6.68
N THR A 131 9.45 -12.70 6.46
CA THR A 131 10.30 -13.83 6.81
C THR A 131 11.06 -14.31 5.59
N ILE A 132 12.38 -14.13 5.59
CA ILE A 132 13.25 -14.60 4.52
C ILE A 132 13.60 -16.07 4.76
N ARG A 133 13.43 -16.90 3.73
CA ARG A 133 13.58 -18.36 3.81
C ARG A 133 14.26 -18.92 2.56
N GLY A 134 14.87 -20.09 2.71
CA GLY A 134 15.49 -20.83 1.61
C GLY A 134 14.47 -21.37 0.62
N ASN A 135 14.96 -21.77 -0.56
CA ASN A 135 14.12 -22.18 -1.68
C ASN A 135 13.21 -23.39 -1.36
N ALA A 136 13.68 -24.36 -0.57
CA ALA A 136 12.86 -25.52 -0.19
C ALA A 136 11.67 -25.11 0.68
N ALA A 137 11.89 -24.24 1.67
CA ALA A 137 10.84 -23.72 2.54
C ALA A 137 9.82 -22.85 1.76
N MET A 138 10.29 -22.13 0.74
CA MET A 138 9.45 -21.34 -0.16
C MET A 138 8.81 -22.15 -1.29
N ARG A 139 9.10 -23.45 -1.41
CA ARG A 139 8.56 -24.35 -2.45
C ARG A 139 8.77 -23.79 -3.87
N GLY A 140 9.92 -23.13 -4.11
CA GLY A 140 10.25 -22.51 -5.39
C GLY A 140 9.56 -21.18 -5.69
N LEU A 141 8.71 -20.66 -4.79
CA LEU A 141 8.12 -19.33 -4.94
C LEU A 141 9.14 -18.24 -4.62
N ASN A 142 9.01 -17.08 -5.25
CA ASN A 142 9.79 -15.89 -4.91
C ASN A 142 9.25 -15.20 -3.64
N GLY A 143 7.92 -15.14 -3.51
CA GLY A 143 7.23 -14.49 -2.42
C GLY A 143 5.87 -15.13 -2.15
N VAL A 144 5.31 -14.82 -0.99
CA VAL A 144 3.91 -15.11 -0.65
C VAL A 144 3.40 -14.17 0.45
N ALA A 145 2.26 -13.54 0.21
CA ALA A 145 1.50 -12.81 1.21
C ALA A 145 0.43 -13.70 1.85
N TYR A 146 0.54 -13.91 3.16
CA TYR A 146 -0.50 -14.62 3.92
C TYR A 146 -1.65 -13.67 4.27
N ASP A 147 -2.88 -14.17 4.28
CA ASP A 147 -4.09 -13.36 4.43
C ASP A 147 -4.75 -13.45 5.82
N ALA A 148 -4.10 -14.15 6.75
CA ALA A 148 -4.49 -14.25 8.14
C ALA A 148 -3.36 -13.74 9.05
N THR A 149 -3.74 -13.14 10.18
CA THR A 149 -2.78 -12.72 11.19
C THR A 149 -2.12 -13.94 11.84
N SER A 150 -0.84 -13.82 12.16
CA SER A 150 -0.12 -14.80 12.98
C SER A 150 0.25 -14.17 14.33
N LEU A 151 0.12 -14.92 15.44
CA LEU A 151 0.66 -14.49 16.72
C LEU A 151 2.17 -14.74 16.76
N ARG A 152 2.96 -13.67 16.82
CA ARG A 152 4.42 -13.72 16.87
C ARG A 152 4.95 -13.02 18.11
N PRO A 153 6.06 -13.48 18.70
CA PRO A 153 6.73 -12.74 19.75
C PRO A 153 6.98 -11.27 19.37
N ASP A 154 6.87 -10.35 20.34
CA ASP A 154 7.14 -8.90 20.15
C ASP A 154 8.56 -8.48 20.58
N PRO A 155 9.49 -8.15 19.64
CA PRO A 155 10.93 -8.09 19.91
C PRO A 155 11.32 -6.90 20.77
N LYS A 156 10.39 -5.97 20.97
CA LYS A 156 10.55 -4.81 21.84
C LYS A 156 10.17 -5.08 23.29
N ASN A 157 9.45 -6.18 23.55
CA ASN A 157 8.91 -6.52 24.87
C ASN A 157 9.36 -7.93 25.32
N VAL A 158 10.63 -8.26 25.06
CA VAL A 158 11.20 -9.57 25.37
C VAL A 158 12.14 -9.48 26.55
N ASP A 159 11.84 -10.21 27.62
CA ASP A 159 12.79 -10.44 28.72
C ASP A 159 13.79 -11.52 28.30
N ALA A 160 15.10 -11.19 28.44
CA ALA A 160 16.25 -12.04 28.16
C ALA A 160 16.15 -13.47 28.73
N THR A 161 15.42 -13.63 29.83
CA THR A 161 15.36 -14.84 30.64
C THR A 161 14.17 -15.75 30.29
N LEU A 162 13.19 -15.28 29.53
CA LEU A 162 11.99 -16.04 29.19
C LEU A 162 12.22 -17.02 28.04
N ALA A 163 11.61 -18.21 28.14
CA ALA A 163 11.53 -19.17 27.05
C ALA A 163 10.56 -18.71 25.95
N ASP A 164 10.74 -19.15 24.69
CA ASP A 164 9.93 -18.69 23.53
C ASP A 164 8.41 -18.84 23.73
N ARG A 165 7.99 -19.92 24.40
CA ARG A 165 6.57 -20.18 24.69
C ARG A 165 5.95 -19.14 25.63
N ASP A 166 6.77 -18.50 26.45
CA ASP A 166 6.37 -17.55 27.50
C ASP A 166 6.51 -16.09 27.03
N LEU A 167 7.01 -15.86 25.81
CA LEU A 167 7.17 -14.51 25.26
C LEU A 167 5.83 -13.86 24.92
N PRO A 168 5.63 -12.56 25.24
CA PRO A 168 4.47 -11.81 24.79
C PRO A 168 4.33 -11.86 23.28
N ARG A 169 3.12 -12.19 22.80
CA ARG A 169 2.81 -12.31 21.36
C ARG A 169 1.89 -11.20 20.89
N VAL A 170 2.19 -10.69 19.71
CA VAL A 170 1.37 -9.70 19.01
C VAL A 170 0.89 -10.28 17.68
N PRO A 171 -0.33 -9.95 17.24
CA PRO A 171 -0.78 -10.31 15.90
C PRO A 171 -0.01 -9.52 14.85
N VAL A 172 0.42 -10.21 13.80
CA VAL A 172 1.17 -9.65 12.67
C VAL A 172 0.62 -10.17 11.35
N LEU A 173 0.75 -9.36 10.30
CA LEU A 173 0.67 -9.86 8.92
C LEU A 173 2.02 -10.49 8.54
N VAL A 174 2.00 -11.42 7.59
CA VAL A 174 3.20 -12.17 7.21
C VAL A 174 3.39 -12.13 5.69
N ILE A 175 4.60 -11.79 5.28
CA ILE A 175 5.12 -12.00 3.93
C ILE A 175 6.26 -13.02 4.04
N GLY A 176 6.22 -14.07 3.23
CA GLY A 176 7.37 -14.94 2.99
C GLY A 176 8.15 -14.43 1.79
N LEU A 177 9.48 -14.40 1.88
CA LEU A 177 10.36 -14.10 0.75
C LEU A 177 11.45 -15.16 0.62
N ASN A 178 11.75 -15.52 -0.63
CA ASN A 178 12.86 -16.41 -0.94
C ASN A 178 14.18 -15.64 -0.87
N ASN A 179 15.17 -16.20 -0.18
CA ASN A 179 16.51 -15.61 -0.04
C ASN A 179 17.28 -15.47 -1.36
N LYS A 180 16.73 -15.99 -2.46
CA LYS A 180 17.25 -15.80 -3.82
C LYS A 180 16.64 -14.62 -4.57
N VAL A 181 15.63 -13.94 -4.02
CA VAL A 181 15.07 -12.72 -4.60
C VAL A 181 16.07 -11.59 -4.47
N ASP A 182 16.60 -11.07 -5.58
CA ASP A 182 17.35 -9.80 -5.59
C ASP A 182 16.38 -8.62 -5.64
N PRO A 183 16.16 -7.87 -4.54
CA PRO A 183 15.18 -6.78 -4.50
C PRO A 183 15.50 -5.66 -5.49
N LYS A 184 16.77 -5.53 -5.92
CA LYS A 184 17.21 -4.48 -6.86
C LYS A 184 16.75 -4.75 -8.29
N ARG A 185 16.41 -6.01 -8.60
CA ARG A 185 16.03 -6.47 -9.94
C ARG A 185 14.65 -7.12 -9.97
N ASN A 186 14.13 -7.49 -8.81
CA ASN A 186 12.88 -8.21 -8.67
C ASN A 186 11.97 -7.47 -7.67
N PRO A 187 10.82 -6.95 -8.13
CA PRO A 187 9.89 -6.20 -7.29
C PRO A 187 8.99 -7.08 -6.40
N THR A 188 9.37 -8.34 -6.17
CA THR A 188 8.60 -9.29 -5.33
C THR A 188 8.25 -8.69 -3.95
N PRO A 189 9.15 -8.03 -3.19
CA PRO A 189 8.75 -7.40 -1.93
C PRO A 189 7.57 -6.41 -2.07
N ALA A 190 7.61 -5.53 -3.07
CA ALA A 190 6.50 -4.61 -3.35
C ALA A 190 5.23 -5.35 -3.80
N HIS A 191 5.37 -6.38 -4.63
CA HIS A 191 4.26 -7.24 -5.09
C HIS A 191 3.51 -7.89 -3.92
N GLU A 192 4.23 -8.54 -3.02
CA GLU A 192 3.64 -9.20 -1.85
C GLU A 192 3.04 -8.18 -0.86
N PHE A 193 3.62 -6.99 -0.76
CA PHE A 193 3.01 -5.92 0.03
C PHE A 193 1.70 -5.42 -0.60
N PHE A 194 1.62 -5.32 -1.93
CA PHE A 194 0.37 -4.97 -2.60
C PHE A 194 -0.72 -6.02 -2.35
N HIS A 195 -0.36 -7.30 -2.29
CA HIS A 195 -1.28 -8.36 -1.85
C HIS A 195 -1.81 -8.16 -0.42
N GLN A 196 -0.99 -7.67 0.52
CA GLN A 196 -1.49 -7.33 1.87
C GLN A 196 -2.55 -6.24 1.82
N ILE A 197 -2.35 -5.21 0.99
CA ILE A 197 -3.35 -4.17 0.75
C ILE A 197 -4.64 -4.78 0.19
N GLN A 198 -4.54 -5.62 -0.86
CA GLN A 198 -5.69 -6.29 -1.46
C GLN A 198 -6.46 -7.12 -0.43
N ASN A 199 -5.76 -7.93 0.36
CA ASN A 199 -6.37 -8.77 1.39
C ASN A 199 -7.09 -7.95 2.49
N GLY A 200 -6.62 -6.74 2.74
CA GLY A 200 -7.25 -5.81 3.68
C GLY A 200 -8.52 -5.12 3.14
N MET A 201 -8.67 -5.04 1.81
CA MET A 201 -9.77 -4.34 1.15
C MET A 201 -10.86 -5.26 0.60
N ALA A 202 -10.50 -6.47 0.15
CA ALA A 202 -11.39 -7.43 -0.49
C ALA A 202 -10.97 -8.88 -0.20
N TYR A 203 -11.92 -9.81 -0.34
CA TYR A 203 -11.70 -11.24 -0.13
C TYR A 203 -11.40 -12.01 -1.42
N SER A 204 -11.86 -11.54 -2.58
CA SER A 204 -11.69 -12.23 -3.86
C SER A 204 -10.23 -12.25 -4.31
N LYS A 205 -9.80 -13.42 -4.77
CA LYS A 205 -8.42 -13.70 -5.22
C LYS A 205 -8.36 -14.31 -6.61
N ASN A 206 -9.32 -13.97 -7.47
CA ASN A 206 -9.33 -14.42 -8.86
C ASN A 206 -8.02 -13.95 -9.55
N PRO A 207 -7.21 -14.85 -10.13
CA PRO A 207 -5.80 -14.53 -10.45
C PRO A 207 -5.60 -13.33 -11.38
N TRP A 208 -6.45 -13.14 -12.39
CA TRP A 208 -6.36 -12.01 -13.31
C TRP A 208 -6.51 -10.64 -12.61
N PHE A 209 -7.23 -10.63 -11.50
CA PHE A 209 -7.42 -9.47 -10.66
C PHE A 209 -6.35 -9.39 -9.59
N TYR A 210 -6.17 -10.46 -8.81
CA TYR A 210 -5.28 -10.48 -7.65
C TYR A 210 -3.81 -10.34 -8.07
N GLU A 211 -3.29 -11.31 -8.83
CA GLU A 211 -1.92 -11.29 -9.38
C GLU A 211 -1.77 -10.20 -10.44
N GLY A 212 -2.79 -9.99 -11.27
CA GLY A 212 -2.74 -9.00 -12.36
C GLY A 212 -2.59 -7.56 -11.85
N MET A 213 -3.28 -7.18 -10.77
CA MET A 213 -3.11 -5.87 -10.15
C MET A 213 -1.77 -5.75 -9.42
N ALA A 214 -1.34 -6.79 -8.70
CA ALA A 214 -0.03 -6.78 -8.04
C ALA A 214 1.10 -6.64 -9.06
N ALA A 215 1.04 -7.39 -10.17
CA ALA A 215 1.99 -7.29 -11.28
C ALA A 215 1.93 -5.96 -12.04
N PHE A 216 0.79 -5.26 -12.02
CA PHE A 216 0.71 -3.88 -12.50
C PHE A 216 1.44 -2.91 -11.55
N SER A 217 1.28 -3.07 -10.23
CA SER A 217 1.92 -2.19 -9.23
C SER A 217 3.46 -2.22 -9.29
N GLU A 218 4.02 -3.31 -9.81
CA GLU A 218 5.46 -3.48 -10.03
C GLU A 218 6.06 -2.47 -11.03
N ASP A 219 5.25 -1.85 -11.90
CA ASP A 219 5.74 -0.90 -12.90
C ASP A 219 6.46 0.31 -12.28
N ALA A 220 6.20 0.61 -11.01
CA ALA A 220 6.92 1.63 -10.25
C ALA A 220 8.39 1.27 -9.97
N PHE A 221 8.70 -0.03 -9.88
CA PHE A 221 9.99 -0.58 -9.46
C PHE A 221 10.77 -1.20 -10.62
N ARG A 222 10.16 -1.28 -11.81
CA ARG A 222 10.80 -1.77 -13.02
C ARG A 222 11.22 -0.59 -13.89
N LEU A 223 12.43 -0.67 -14.45
CA LEU A 223 12.81 0.21 -15.56
C LEU A 223 11.81 0.01 -16.71
N ARG A 224 11.21 1.09 -17.22
CA ARG A 224 10.40 1.03 -18.44
C ARG A 224 11.26 0.45 -19.56
N GLN A 225 10.76 -0.59 -20.25
CA GLN A 225 11.39 -1.04 -21.49
C GLN A 225 11.43 0.14 -22.48
N GLY A 226 12.63 0.55 -22.88
CA GLY A 226 12.85 1.71 -23.76
C GLY A 226 13.26 3.01 -23.07
N ALA A 227 13.23 3.10 -21.74
CA ALA A 227 13.92 4.16 -21.00
C ALA A 227 15.40 3.78 -20.87
N SER A 228 16.27 4.39 -21.68
CA SER A 228 17.70 4.12 -21.57
C SER A 228 18.23 4.63 -20.22
N ALA A 229 19.20 3.91 -19.64
CA ALA A 229 19.91 4.30 -18.43
C ALA A 229 20.69 5.65 -18.55
N LEU A 230 20.58 6.34 -19.68
CA LEU A 230 21.13 7.67 -19.92
C LEU A 230 20.19 8.81 -19.48
N ASP A 231 18.91 8.53 -19.17
CA ASP A 231 17.93 9.59 -18.85
C ASP A 231 17.96 10.02 -17.37
N ASN A 232 18.69 9.30 -16.50
CA ASN A 232 18.82 9.62 -15.07
C ASN A 232 19.97 10.59 -14.74
N LYS A 233 21.01 10.71 -15.58
CA LYS A 233 22.08 11.71 -15.37
C LYS A 233 21.67 13.13 -15.77
N THR A 234 20.70 13.27 -16.68
CA THR A 234 20.25 14.59 -17.17
C THR A 234 19.24 15.24 -16.21
N ARG A 235 18.46 14.45 -15.45
CA ARG A 235 17.48 14.97 -14.49
C ARG A 235 18.08 15.60 -13.24
N GLN A 236 19.30 15.22 -12.84
CA GLN A 236 20.01 15.89 -11.75
C GLN A 236 20.68 17.20 -12.18
N ALA A 237 20.71 17.53 -13.48
CA ALA A 237 21.45 18.67 -14.00
C ALA A 237 20.61 19.82 -14.57
N THR A 238 19.28 19.70 -14.67
CA THR A 238 18.43 20.79 -15.20
C THR A 238 17.13 20.92 -14.43
N ALA A 239 17.15 21.75 -13.39
CA ALA A 239 15.95 22.32 -12.80
C ALA A 239 15.43 23.46 -13.71
N GLN A 240 14.94 23.13 -14.90
CA GLN A 240 14.15 24.06 -15.72
C GLN A 240 13.49 23.30 -16.88
N GLU A 241 12.15 23.32 -16.86
CA GLU A 241 11.21 22.97 -17.94
C GLU A 241 11.18 21.51 -18.41
N PHE A 242 10.12 20.80 -17.98
CA PHE A 242 9.62 19.64 -18.72
C PHE A 242 9.17 20.10 -20.12
N PRO A 243 9.59 19.42 -21.21
CA PRO A 243 9.03 19.69 -22.52
C PRO A 243 7.53 19.34 -22.52
N PRO A 244 6.72 19.99 -23.39
CA PRO A 244 5.31 19.68 -23.52
C PRO A 244 5.10 18.20 -23.86
N ARG A 245 3.88 17.72 -23.60
CA ARG A 245 3.34 16.37 -23.79
C ARG A 245 3.33 15.87 -25.25
N GLU A 246 4.34 16.19 -26.06
CA GLU A 246 4.44 15.82 -27.47
C GLU A 246 5.62 14.88 -27.71
N LYS A 247 5.39 13.60 -27.42
CA LYS A 247 5.90 12.42 -28.14
C LYS A 247 5.35 11.17 -27.46
N ARG A 248 4.05 10.88 -27.68
CA ARG A 248 3.53 9.53 -27.43
C ARG A 248 4.25 8.60 -28.41
N GLN A 249 5.00 7.63 -27.89
CA GLN A 249 5.58 6.58 -28.72
C GLN A 249 4.44 5.79 -29.38
N MET A 250 4.58 5.46 -30.68
CA MET A 250 3.66 4.57 -31.37
C MET A 250 3.60 3.22 -30.63
N GLY A 251 2.46 2.93 -30.00
CA GLY A 251 2.22 1.67 -29.27
C GLY A 251 1.71 1.81 -27.83
N GLU A 252 1.69 3.01 -27.24
CA GLU A 252 1.06 3.19 -25.92
C GLU A 252 -0.48 3.16 -26.03
N PRO A 253 -1.20 2.45 -25.13
CA PRO A 253 -2.65 2.37 -25.19
C PRO A 253 -3.29 3.76 -25.07
N THR A 254 -4.16 4.12 -26.02
CA THR A 254 -4.94 5.36 -25.97
C THR A 254 -6.17 5.21 -25.06
N ALA A 255 -6.84 6.32 -24.72
CA ALA A 255 -8.13 6.28 -24.04
C ALA A 255 -9.18 5.44 -24.80
N ASP A 256 -9.15 5.46 -26.14
CA ASP A 256 -10.04 4.63 -26.98
C ASP A 256 -9.69 3.14 -26.89
N SER A 257 -8.41 2.80 -26.83
CA SER A 257 -7.95 1.44 -26.57
C SER A 257 -8.39 0.96 -25.19
N ALA A 258 -8.27 1.81 -24.16
CA ALA A 258 -8.74 1.52 -22.81
C ALA A 258 -10.26 1.30 -22.75
N ARG A 259 -11.04 2.16 -23.42
CA ARG A 259 -12.50 1.99 -23.55
C ARG A 259 -12.84 0.69 -24.27
N SER A 260 -12.07 0.30 -25.28
CA SER A 260 -12.24 -0.96 -26.00
C SER A 260 -11.95 -2.16 -25.11
N THR A 261 -10.89 -2.12 -24.28
CA THR A 261 -10.59 -3.13 -23.26
C THR A 261 -11.72 -3.26 -22.25
N LEU A 262 -12.25 -2.14 -21.74
CA LEU A 262 -13.38 -2.16 -20.81
C LEU A 262 -14.65 -2.73 -21.47
N LYS A 263 -14.96 -2.36 -22.72
CA LYS A 263 -16.08 -2.94 -23.45
C LYS A 263 -15.91 -4.44 -23.66
N ALA A 264 -14.71 -4.89 -24.01
CA ALA A 264 -14.41 -6.30 -24.23
C ALA A 264 -14.56 -7.12 -22.95
N ILE A 265 -14.04 -6.66 -21.80
CA ILE A 265 -14.21 -7.38 -20.52
C ILE A 265 -15.67 -7.42 -20.05
N VAL A 266 -16.52 -6.48 -20.48
CA VAL A 266 -17.94 -6.49 -20.13
C VAL A 266 -18.74 -7.38 -21.09
N HIS A 267 -18.55 -7.22 -22.40
CA HIS A 267 -19.49 -7.70 -23.42
C HIS A 267 -18.96 -8.83 -24.31
N ASP A 268 -17.65 -9.08 -24.35
CA ASP A 268 -17.07 -10.15 -25.18
C ASP A 268 -16.83 -11.42 -24.34
N PRO A 269 -17.62 -12.49 -24.52
CA PRO A 269 -17.47 -13.71 -23.73
C PRO A 269 -16.13 -14.42 -23.95
N GLN A 270 -15.56 -14.34 -25.16
CA GLN A 270 -14.29 -15.00 -25.48
C GLN A 270 -13.13 -14.26 -24.81
N TYR A 271 -13.13 -12.92 -24.89
CA TYR A 271 -12.16 -12.09 -24.20
C TYR A 271 -12.24 -12.29 -22.68
N ARG A 272 -13.45 -12.28 -22.09
CA ARG A 272 -13.67 -12.57 -20.67
C ARG A 272 -13.13 -13.92 -20.26
N ALA A 273 -13.44 -14.98 -20.99
CA ALA A 273 -12.97 -16.32 -20.68
C ALA A 273 -11.43 -16.43 -20.73
N SER A 274 -10.78 -15.69 -21.65
CA SER A 274 -9.33 -15.60 -21.72
C SER A 274 -8.74 -14.86 -20.52
N VAL A 275 -9.28 -13.68 -20.20
CA VAL A 275 -8.86 -12.87 -19.05
C VAL A 275 -9.04 -13.65 -17.75
N PHE A 276 -10.18 -14.29 -17.50
CA PHE A 276 -10.45 -14.97 -16.22
C PHE A 276 -9.57 -16.19 -15.97
N LYS A 277 -8.95 -16.76 -17.01
CA LYS A 277 -7.95 -17.83 -16.91
C LYS A 277 -6.52 -17.32 -16.75
N SER A 278 -6.29 -16.02 -16.91
CA SER A 278 -4.98 -15.39 -16.83
C SER A 278 -4.58 -15.04 -15.39
N SER A 279 -3.33 -14.61 -15.20
CA SER A 279 -2.77 -14.14 -13.92
C SER A 279 -1.92 -12.89 -14.15
N TYR A 280 -0.58 -13.00 -14.13
CA TYR A 280 0.36 -11.91 -14.39
C TYR A 280 0.14 -11.22 -15.74
N SER A 281 -0.27 -11.97 -16.76
CA SER A 281 -0.53 -11.40 -18.09
C SER A 281 -1.71 -10.42 -18.10
N ALA A 282 -2.63 -10.49 -17.13
CA ALA A 282 -3.70 -9.52 -16.95
C ALA A 282 -3.19 -8.11 -16.66
N ALA A 283 -2.00 -7.98 -16.06
CA ALA A 283 -1.35 -6.68 -15.93
C ALA A 283 -1.20 -6.01 -17.30
N LYS A 284 -0.76 -6.76 -18.32
CA LYS A 284 -0.56 -6.24 -19.69
C LYS A 284 -1.85 -6.17 -20.49
N SER A 285 -2.73 -7.17 -20.39
CA SER A 285 -3.92 -7.24 -21.24
C SER A 285 -5.11 -6.44 -20.71
N VAL A 286 -5.15 -6.14 -19.41
CA VAL A 286 -6.28 -5.47 -18.74
C VAL A 286 -5.82 -4.22 -18.00
N TRP A 287 -5.01 -4.36 -16.95
CA TRP A 287 -4.75 -3.26 -16.01
C TRP A 287 -3.96 -2.10 -16.62
N ARG A 288 -2.91 -2.38 -17.40
CA ARG A 288 -2.13 -1.33 -18.11
C ARG A 288 -2.98 -0.57 -19.14
N PRO A 289 -3.73 -1.23 -20.06
CA PRO A 289 -4.65 -0.52 -20.94
C PRO A 289 -5.67 0.32 -20.16
N LEU A 290 -6.30 -0.24 -19.13
CA LEU A 290 -7.29 0.46 -18.32
C LEU A 290 -6.70 1.63 -17.53
N GLY A 291 -5.39 1.63 -17.24
CA GLY A 291 -4.73 2.78 -16.63
C GLY A 291 -4.76 4.04 -17.49
N ASN A 292 -4.98 3.91 -18.80
CA ASN A 292 -5.17 5.01 -19.73
C ASN A 292 -6.64 5.36 -19.97
N LEU A 293 -7.58 4.71 -19.28
CA LEU A 293 -9.02 4.98 -19.42
C LEU A 293 -9.37 6.41 -19.03
N CYS A 294 -8.73 6.88 -17.96
CA CYS A 294 -8.81 8.24 -17.46
C CYS A 294 -7.41 8.77 -17.22
N PRO A 295 -6.98 9.82 -17.94
CA PRO A 295 -5.69 10.46 -17.70
C PRO A 295 -5.49 10.90 -16.24
N ASP A 296 -6.59 11.24 -15.55
CA ASP A 296 -6.58 11.71 -14.16
C ASP A 296 -6.85 10.59 -13.13
N ALA A 297 -7.09 9.35 -13.57
CA ALA A 297 -7.27 8.20 -12.69
C ALA A 297 -5.93 7.61 -12.18
N GLY A 298 -4.90 8.43 -12.11
CA GLY A 298 -3.58 8.10 -11.58
C GLY A 298 -2.96 9.30 -10.91
N PHE A 299 -1.65 9.24 -10.69
CA PHE A 299 -0.87 10.38 -10.21
C PHE A 299 0.54 10.33 -10.77
N VAL A 300 1.18 11.49 -10.79
CA VAL A 300 2.61 11.64 -11.04
C VAL A 300 3.21 12.20 -9.76
N LEU A 301 4.21 11.51 -9.21
CA LEU A 301 4.92 12.00 -8.04
C LEU A 301 5.63 13.32 -8.35
N SER A 302 5.60 14.23 -7.37
CA SER A 302 6.43 15.42 -7.43
C SER A 302 7.90 15.02 -7.39
N GLU A 303 8.76 15.67 -8.18
CA GLU A 303 10.21 15.45 -8.11
C GLU A 303 10.82 15.79 -6.74
N ARG A 304 10.09 16.54 -5.92
CA ARG A 304 10.45 16.87 -4.53
C ARG A 304 9.95 15.84 -3.52
N ASP A 305 9.24 14.80 -3.97
CA ASP A 305 8.77 13.75 -3.07
C ASP A 305 10.00 13.04 -2.47
N PRO A 306 10.10 12.95 -1.13
CA PRO A 306 11.24 12.34 -0.45
C PRO A 306 11.45 10.87 -0.84
N ILE A 307 10.45 10.19 -1.39
CA ILE A 307 10.59 8.81 -1.88
C ILE A 307 11.70 8.66 -2.94
N PHE A 308 12.03 9.72 -3.69
CA PHE A 308 13.10 9.71 -4.69
C PHE A 308 14.51 9.67 -4.09
N SER A 309 14.69 9.94 -2.79
CA SER A 309 15.99 9.82 -2.12
C SER A 309 16.37 8.37 -1.78
N TYR A 310 15.42 7.44 -1.86
CA TYR A 310 15.68 6.03 -1.58
C TYR A 310 16.48 5.38 -2.71
N SER A 311 17.68 4.93 -2.37
CA SER A 311 18.53 4.09 -3.25
C SER A 311 18.90 2.78 -2.58
N TYR A 312 19.03 1.74 -3.40
CA TYR A 312 19.63 0.47 -3.00
C TYR A 312 21.11 0.65 -2.66
N SER A 313 21.72 -0.37 -2.05
CA SER A 313 23.13 -0.32 -1.63
C SER A 313 24.13 -0.11 -2.78
N ASP A 314 23.75 -0.40 -4.03
CA ASP A 314 24.56 -0.10 -5.22
C ASP A 314 24.30 1.30 -5.81
N GLY A 315 23.53 2.14 -5.11
CA GLY A 315 23.18 3.50 -5.53
C GLY A 315 22.03 3.58 -6.53
N THR A 316 21.53 2.45 -7.04
CA THR A 316 20.37 2.48 -7.96
C THR A 316 19.11 2.97 -7.24
N PRO A 317 18.30 3.87 -7.84
CA PRO A 317 17.05 4.32 -7.23
C PRO A 317 16.11 3.15 -6.96
N VAL A 318 15.40 3.17 -5.83
CA VAL A 318 14.40 2.13 -5.53
C VAL A 318 13.17 2.33 -6.42
N LEU A 319 12.70 3.57 -6.53
CA LEU A 319 11.62 3.94 -7.43
C LEU A 319 12.18 4.22 -8.83
N GLN A 320 11.69 3.48 -9.83
CA GLN A 320 12.12 3.57 -11.22
C GLN A 320 11.14 4.39 -12.09
N ASN A 321 9.87 4.46 -11.70
CA ASN A 321 8.83 5.21 -12.41
C ASN A 321 7.88 5.89 -11.42
N GLY A 322 7.84 7.22 -11.44
CA GLY A 322 6.93 8.02 -10.60
C GLY A 322 5.56 8.31 -11.23
N ASN A 323 5.28 7.82 -12.43
CA ASN A 323 3.97 7.95 -13.07
C ASN A 323 3.15 6.67 -12.89
N MET A 324 2.10 6.77 -12.09
CA MET A 324 1.18 5.69 -11.73
C MET A 324 -0.20 5.91 -12.39
N ALA A 325 -0.24 5.92 -13.73
CA ALA A 325 -1.49 6.00 -14.48
C ALA A 325 -2.44 4.84 -14.12
N GLY A 326 -3.70 5.10 -13.79
CA GLY A 326 -4.67 4.05 -13.45
C GLY A 326 -4.69 3.60 -11.98
N PHE A 327 -3.79 4.11 -11.14
CA PHE A 327 -3.71 3.69 -9.74
C PHE A 327 -5.00 4.00 -8.95
N ASN A 328 -5.65 5.13 -9.24
CA ASN A 328 -6.94 5.46 -8.61
C ASN A 328 -8.07 4.53 -9.10
N LEU A 329 -8.02 4.08 -10.36
CA LEU A 329 -8.99 3.10 -10.87
C LEU A 329 -8.87 1.77 -10.12
N MET A 330 -7.66 1.30 -9.86
CA MET A 330 -7.43 0.08 -9.08
C MET A 330 -7.93 0.22 -7.65
N ARG A 331 -7.55 1.31 -6.98
CA ARG A 331 -8.01 1.61 -5.62
C ARG A 331 -9.53 1.61 -5.55
N ARG A 332 -10.17 2.36 -6.45
CA ARG A 332 -11.62 2.49 -6.46
C ARG A 332 -12.31 1.17 -6.80
N THR A 333 -11.71 0.34 -7.65
CA THR A 333 -12.20 -1.02 -7.93
C THR A 333 -12.20 -1.88 -6.67
N LEU A 334 -11.11 -1.88 -5.89
CA LEU A 334 -11.03 -2.60 -4.62
C LEU A 334 -12.06 -2.10 -3.58
N GLU A 335 -12.21 -0.78 -3.46
CA GLU A 335 -13.20 -0.16 -2.56
C GLU A 335 -14.65 -0.53 -2.91
N LYS A 336 -14.98 -0.61 -4.20
CA LYS A 336 -16.30 -1.06 -4.67
C LYS A 336 -16.47 -2.57 -4.45
N LEU A 337 -15.44 -3.36 -4.76
CA LEU A 337 -15.48 -4.81 -4.61
C LEU A 337 -15.72 -5.21 -3.15
N GLY A 338 -15.03 -4.58 -2.19
CA GLY A 338 -15.26 -4.85 -0.76
C GLY A 338 -16.71 -4.61 -0.29
N LYS A 339 -17.48 -3.79 -1.02
CA LYS A 339 -18.93 -3.60 -0.78
C LYS A 339 -19.79 -4.62 -1.52
N PHE A 340 -19.37 -5.09 -2.68
CA PHE A 340 -20.12 -6.01 -3.52
C PHE A 340 -19.93 -7.48 -3.14
N GLU A 341 -18.86 -7.84 -2.45
CA GLU A 341 -18.54 -9.22 -2.06
C GLU A 341 -19.56 -9.86 -1.10
N THR A 342 -20.40 -9.07 -0.44
CA THR A 342 -21.55 -9.60 0.30
C THR A 342 -22.53 -10.34 -0.62
N ILE A 343 -22.64 -9.94 -1.90
CA ILE A 343 -23.53 -10.58 -2.89
C ILE A 343 -23.09 -12.01 -3.19
N PRO A 344 -21.88 -12.31 -3.70
CA PRO A 344 -21.46 -13.69 -3.93
C PRO A 344 -21.43 -14.50 -2.64
N PHE A 345 -21.05 -13.90 -1.51
CA PHE A 345 -21.08 -14.58 -0.21
C PHE A 345 -22.47 -15.12 0.12
N LEU A 346 -23.50 -14.28 0.01
CA LEU A 346 -24.89 -14.66 0.27
C LEU A 346 -25.46 -15.54 -0.85
N ARG A 347 -25.25 -15.16 -2.11
CA ARG A 347 -25.78 -15.84 -3.30
C ARG A 347 -25.30 -17.27 -3.40
N PHE A 348 -24.04 -17.54 -3.07
CA PHE A 348 -23.44 -18.88 -3.13
C PHE A 348 -23.38 -19.57 -1.76
N ASN A 349 -24.06 -19.00 -0.75
CA ASN A 349 -24.18 -19.55 0.60
C ASN A 349 -22.82 -19.91 1.23
N TYR A 350 -21.82 -19.04 1.04
CA TYR A 350 -20.51 -19.23 1.64
C TYR A 350 -20.63 -19.13 3.17
N GLN A 351 -20.13 -20.13 3.88
CA GLN A 351 -20.07 -20.10 5.35
C GLN A 351 -18.88 -19.28 5.86
N LYS A 352 -17.82 -19.20 5.04
CA LYS A 352 -16.61 -18.42 5.28
C LYS A 352 -15.87 -18.18 3.96
N TRP A 353 -15.03 -17.15 3.95
CA TRP A 353 -14.07 -16.90 2.88
C TRP A 353 -12.85 -17.83 3.00
N THR A 354 -13.01 -19.12 2.67
CA THR A 354 -11.88 -20.02 2.47
C THR A 354 -11.07 -19.61 1.25
N GLU A 355 -9.81 -20.03 1.15
CA GLU A 355 -9.01 -19.81 -0.06
C GLU A 355 -9.71 -20.33 -1.34
N VAL A 356 -10.39 -21.48 -1.25
CA VAL A 356 -11.20 -22.02 -2.34
C VAL A 356 -12.31 -21.05 -2.74
N ASN A 357 -13.06 -20.50 -1.77
CA ASN A 357 -14.16 -19.57 -2.03
C ASN A 357 -13.68 -18.21 -2.54
N GLN A 358 -12.53 -17.74 -2.07
CA GLN A 358 -11.90 -16.51 -2.54
C GLN A 358 -11.53 -16.59 -4.04
N ARG A 359 -11.20 -17.78 -4.55
CA ARG A 359 -10.77 -18.00 -5.95
C ARG A 359 -11.87 -18.52 -6.87
N ARG A 360 -13.13 -18.57 -6.41
CA ARG A 360 -14.27 -19.07 -7.17
C ARG A 360 -14.48 -18.25 -8.46
N PRO A 361 -14.62 -18.88 -9.64
CA PRO A 361 -14.92 -18.18 -10.89
C PRO A 361 -16.15 -17.27 -10.81
N GLU A 362 -17.10 -17.61 -9.94
CA GLU A 362 -18.33 -16.87 -9.70
C GLU A 362 -18.10 -15.47 -9.13
N ASN A 363 -16.94 -15.21 -8.52
CA ASN A 363 -16.57 -13.87 -8.04
C ASN A 363 -16.20 -12.92 -9.20
N ASN A 364 -15.89 -13.44 -10.40
CA ASN A 364 -15.43 -12.61 -11.52
C ASN A 364 -16.46 -11.54 -11.92
N ASP A 365 -17.75 -11.85 -11.85
CA ASP A 365 -18.81 -10.90 -12.23
C ASP A 365 -18.85 -9.72 -11.24
N ALA A 366 -18.70 -9.98 -9.94
CA ALA A 366 -18.63 -8.93 -8.93
C ALA A 366 -17.37 -8.05 -9.11
N ILE A 367 -16.25 -8.64 -9.53
CA ILE A 367 -15.02 -7.90 -9.83
C ILE A 367 -15.21 -7.00 -11.07
N VAL A 368 -15.83 -7.52 -12.14
CA VAL A 368 -16.13 -6.72 -13.34
C VAL A 368 -17.11 -5.60 -13.01
N GLU A 369 -18.13 -5.87 -12.21
CA GLU A 369 -19.09 -4.86 -11.77
C GLU A 369 -18.40 -3.76 -10.93
N ALA A 370 -17.52 -4.14 -10.00
CA ALA A 370 -16.70 -3.19 -9.24
C ALA A 370 -15.84 -2.30 -10.14
N LEU A 371 -15.20 -2.89 -11.15
CA LEU A 371 -14.37 -2.18 -12.12
C LEU A 371 -15.19 -1.20 -12.96
N VAL A 372 -16.34 -1.62 -13.49
CA VAL A 372 -17.22 -0.74 -14.29
C VAL A 372 -17.73 0.43 -13.45
N ASN A 373 -18.15 0.18 -12.20
CA ASN A 373 -18.59 1.24 -11.30
C ASN A 373 -17.46 2.21 -10.95
N ALA A 374 -16.24 1.72 -10.72
CA ALA A 374 -15.08 2.55 -10.48
C ALA A 374 -14.73 3.41 -11.71
N ALA A 375 -14.77 2.81 -12.91
CA ALA A 375 -14.54 3.51 -14.16
C ALA A 375 -15.59 4.60 -14.42
N ALA A 376 -16.88 4.30 -14.23
CA ALA A 376 -17.95 5.27 -14.43
C ALA A 376 -17.84 6.47 -13.47
N GLU A 377 -17.37 6.25 -12.25
CA GLU A 377 -17.18 7.32 -11.27
C GLU A 377 -15.99 8.21 -11.58
N LEU A 378 -14.87 7.63 -12.01
CA LEU A 378 -13.64 8.38 -12.29
C LEU A 378 -13.62 8.99 -13.70
N CYS A 379 -14.37 8.40 -14.62
CA CYS A 379 -14.44 8.78 -16.03
C CYS A 379 -15.89 9.10 -16.45
N PRO A 380 -16.53 10.14 -15.85
CA PRO A 380 -17.86 10.55 -16.29
C PRO A 380 -17.80 10.90 -17.79
N GLN A 381 -18.77 10.40 -18.55
CA GLN A 381 -18.82 10.53 -20.01
C GLN A 381 -19.00 11.97 -20.49
#